data_AF-A0A6L3Y429-F1
#
_entry.id   AF-A0A6L3Y429-F1
#
_cell.length_a   1.000
_cell.length_b   1.000
_cell.length_c   1.000
_cell.angle_alpha   90.00
_cell.angle_beta   90.00
_cell.angle_gamma   90.00
#
_symmetry.space_group_name_H-M   'P 1'
#
loop_
_entity.id
_entity.type
_entity.pdbx_description
1 polymer ?
#
loop_
_entity_poly.entity_id
_entity_poly.type
_entity_poly.pdbx_seq_one_letter_code
_entity_poly.pdbx_strand_id
1 'polypeptide(L)' 'MTQHLSEISRHVEGNAHAILIMDQAGWHMSNNLVVPGNISILPLPPKSPELNPVEKGVSQIFLVN' A
#
# COMPACT_ATOMS: atom_id res chain seq x y z
N MET A 1 1.73 -7.28 -8.58
CA MET A 1 1.51 -6.55 -7.33
C MET A 1 1.26 -7.46 -6.14
N THR A 2 0.51 -8.54 -6.28
CA THR A 2 0.38 -9.58 -5.22
C THR A 2 1.71 -10.03 -4.61
N GLN A 3 2.71 -10.40 -5.41
CA GLN A 3 4.02 -10.82 -4.89
C GLN A 3 4.75 -9.73 -4.10
N HIS A 4 4.57 -8.46 -4.51
CA HIS A 4 5.16 -7.34 -3.79
C HIS A 4 4.50 -7.12 -2.42
N LEU A 5 3.17 -7.23 -2.35
CA LEU A 5 2.44 -7.18 -1.08
C LEU A 5 2.82 -8.35 -0.16
N SER A 6 3.04 -9.55 -0.71
CA SER A 6 3.53 -10.70 0.06
C SER A 6 4.90 -10.43 0.67
N GLU A 7 5.83 -9.83 -0.08
CA GLU A 7 7.15 -9.47 0.46
C GLU A 7 7.06 -8.40 1.55
N ILE A 8 6.20 -7.39 1.38
CA ILE A 8 5.98 -6.39 2.44
C ILE A 8 5.40 -7.05 3.68
N SER A 9 4.37 -7.89 3.51
CA SER A 9 3.68 -8.60 4.59
C SER A 9 4.64 -9.42 5.44
N ARG A 10 5.66 -10.04 4.83
CA ARG A 10 6.70 -10.81 5.52
C ARG A 10 7.60 -9.97 6.43
N HIS A 11 7.70 -8.66 6.20
CA HIS A 11 8.50 -7.73 6.99
C HIS A 11 7.67 -6.91 7.98
N VAL A 12 6.34 -7.06 7.98
CA VAL A 12 5.48 -6.46 9.02
C VAL A 12 5.66 -7.26 10.31
N GLU A 13 5.99 -6.57 11.40
CA GLU A 13 6.14 -7.20 12.72
C GLU A 13 4.83 -7.87 13.16
N GLY A 14 4.92 -8.92 13.99
CA GLY A 14 3.75 -9.77 14.31
C GLY A 14 2.63 -9.05 15.08
N ASN A 15 2.93 -7.93 15.72
CA ASN A 15 1.99 -7.05 16.41
C ASN A 15 1.68 -5.78 15.61
N ALA A 16 2.14 -5.68 14.36
CA ALA A 16 1.91 -4.50 13.52
C ALA A 16 0.94 -4.79 12.37
N HIS A 17 0.28 -3.74 11.90
CA HIS A 17 -0.54 -3.71 10.69
C HIS A 17 -0.01 -2.64 9.75
N ALA A 18 0.20 -2.99 8.48
CA ALA A 18 0.70 -2.05 7.50
C ALA A 18 -0.45 -1.36 6.74
N ILE A 19 -0.32 -0.04 6.55
CA ILE A 19 -1.18 0.75 5.67
C ILE A 19 -0.34 1.21 4.48
N LEU A 20 -0.72 0.79 3.28
CA LEU A 20 -0.10 1.22 2.03
C LEU A 20 -0.94 2.32 1.39
N ILE A 21 -0.30 3.46 1.11
CA ILE A 21 -0.93 4.54 0.35
C ILE A 21 -0.58 4.36 -1.12
N MET A 22 -1.60 4.20 -1.98
CA MET A 22 -1.39 3.92 -3.39
C MET A 22 -2.23 4.86 -4.27
N ASP A 23 -1.71 5.26 -5.42
CA ASP A 23 -2.52 5.88 -6.46
C ASP A 23 -3.50 4.87 -7.08
N GLN A 24 -4.59 5.36 -7.68
CA GLN A 24 -5.61 4.51 -8.32
C GLN A 24 -5.26 4.16 -9.77
N ALA A 25 -3.98 3.96 -10.10
CA ALA A 25 -3.62 3.49 -11.43
C ALA A 25 -4.20 2.08 -11.69
N GLY A 26 -4.80 1.86 -12.86
CA GLY A 26 -5.61 0.65 -13.15
C GLY A 26 -4.89 -0.70 -13.00
N TRP A 27 -3.56 -0.71 -12.90
CA TRP A 27 -2.75 -1.90 -12.64
C TRP A 27 -2.65 -2.26 -11.15
N HIS A 28 -2.90 -1.30 -10.25
CA HIS A 28 -2.94 -1.49 -8.80
C HIS A 28 -4.26 -2.10 -8.31
N MET A 29 -5.35 -1.96 -9.07
CA MET A 29 -6.70 -2.38 -8.66
C MET A 29 -7.26 -3.51 -9.54
N SER A 30 -6.38 -4.40 -10.01
CA SER A 30 -6.85 -5.60 -10.71
C SER A 30 -7.74 -6.43 -9.79
N ASN A 31 -8.86 -6.95 -10.31
CA ASN A 31 -9.77 -7.86 -9.57
C ASN A 31 -9.07 -9.13 -9.04
N ASN A 32 -7.86 -9.43 -9.52
CA ASN A 32 -7.05 -10.57 -9.09
C ASN A 32 -5.95 -10.21 -8.08
N LEU A 33 -5.93 -8.97 -7.57
CA LEU A 33 -4.99 -8.58 -6.54
C LEU A 33 -5.34 -9.27 -5.22
N VAL A 34 -4.37 -9.98 -4.63
CA VAL A 34 -4.51 -10.59 -3.30
C VAL A 34 -3.76 -9.72 -2.30
N VAL A 35 -4.49 -9.22 -1.31
CA VAL A 35 -3.96 -8.38 -0.22
C VAL A 35 -3.80 -9.26 1.03
N PRO A 36 -2.59 -9.38 1.61
CA PRO A 36 -2.38 -10.09 2.88
C PRO A 36 -3.18 -9.49 4.04
N GLY A 37 -3.61 -10.32 4.99
CA GLY A 37 -4.52 -9.89 6.06
C GLY A 37 -3.94 -8.87 7.05
N ASN A 38 -2.62 -8.70 7.09
CA ASN A 38 -1.92 -7.70 7.89
C ASN A 38 -1.58 -6.41 7.10
N ILE A 39 -2.22 -6.22 5.93
CA ILE A 39 -2.05 -5.05 5.07
C ILE A 39 -3.43 -4.49 4.71
N SER A 40 -3.57 -3.16 4.84
CA SER A 40 -4.68 -2.40 4.25
C SER A 40 -4.17 -1.45 3.17
N ILE A 41 -4.92 -1.32 2.08
CA ILE A 41 -4.63 -0.33 1.03
C ILE A 41 -5.52 0.89 1.24
N LEU A 42 -4.90 2.06 1.33
CA LEU A 42 -5.55 3.36 1.36
C LEU A 42 -5.37 4.04 -0.01
N PRO A 43 -6.40 4.04 -0.88
CA PRO A 43 -6.29 4.65 -2.19
C PRO A 43 -6.30 6.18 -2.09
N LEU A 44 -5.40 6.84 -2.83
CA LEU A 44 -5.41 8.29 -2.98
C LEU A 44 -6.65 8.75 -3.76
N PRO A 45 -7.13 10.00 -3.52
CA PRO A 45 -8.14 10.62 -4.37
C PRO A 45 -7.69 10.64 -5.84
N PRO A 46 -8.61 10.42 -6.81
CA PRO A 46 -8.26 10.49 -8.22
C PRO A 46 -7.68 11.86 -8.61
N LYS A 47 -6.65 11.85 -9.46
CA LYS A 47 -6.00 13.06 -10.01
C LYS A 47 -5.38 13.99 -8.95
N SER A 48 -4.95 13.43 -7.83
CA SER A 48 -4.17 14.15 -6.80
C SER A 48 -2.71 13.68 -6.73
N PRO A 49 -1.89 13.89 -7.78
CA PRO A 49 -0.47 13.52 -7.76
C PRO A 49 0.28 14.22 -6.61
N GLU A 50 -0.15 15.42 -6.23
CA GLU A 50 0.39 16.17 -5.10
C GLU A 50 0.24 15.44 -3.75
N LEU A 51 -0.61 14.42 -3.65
CA LEU A 51 -0.77 13.63 -2.42
C LEU A 51 0.05 12.35 -2.44
N ASN A 52 0.74 12.03 -3.54
CA ASN A 52 1.56 10.83 -3.65
C ASN A 52 2.81 10.94 -2.77
N PRO A 53 2.98 10.07 -1.76
CA PRO A 53 4.17 10.08 -0.92
C PRO A 53 5.47 9.88 -1.71
N VAL A 54 5.44 9.17 -2.86
CA VAL A 54 6.60 9.01 -3.76
C VAL A 54 7.08 10.37 -4.28
N GLU A 55 6.14 11.25 -4.64
CA GLU A 55 6.47 12.59 -5.16
C GLU A 55 6.92 13.54 -4.06
N LYS A 56 6.57 13.25 -2.80
CA LYS A 56 6.89 14.08 -1.63
C LYS A 56 8.01 13.53 -0.73
N GLY A 57 8.60 12.39 -1.08
CA GLY A 57 9.67 11.74 -0.29
C GLY A 57 9.22 11.22 1.07
N VAL A 58 7.91 11.08 1.29
CA VAL A 58 7.34 10.54 2.54
C VAL A 58 7.13 9.04 2.35
N SER A 59 7.39 8.25 3.40
CA SER A 59 7.27 6.79 3.33
C SER A 59 5.87 6.36 2.87
N GLN A 60 5.84 5.44 1.89
CA GLN A 60 4.62 4.88 1.28
C GLN A 60 3.88 3.87 2.17
N ILE A 61 4.53 3.44 3.25
CA ILE A 61 4.09 2.38 4.15
C ILE A 61 4.11 2.94 5.55
N PHE A 62 2.97 2.85 6.24
CA PHE A 62 2.86 3.15 7.67
C PHE A 62 2.66 1.85 8.42
N LEU A 63 3.45 1.64 9.48
CA LEU A 63 3.29 0.52 10.40
C LEU A 63 2.55 1.01 11.65
N VAL A 64 1.46 0.34 12.02
CA VAL A 64 0.66 0.61 13.22
C VAL A 64 0.81 -0.57 14.16
N ASN A 65 1.19 -0.34 15.42
CA ASN A 65 1.37 -1.38 16.46
C ASN A 65 0.12 -1.59 17.33
#